data_AF-A0A7K1EZ77-F1
#
_entry.id   AF-A0A7K1EZ77-F1
#
_cell.length_a   1.000
_cell.length_b   1.000
_cell.length_c   1.000
_cell.angle_alpha   90.00
_cell.angle_beta   90.00
_cell.angle_gamma   90.00
#
_symmetry.space_group_name_H-M   'P 1'
#
loop_
_entity.id
_entity.type
_entity.pdbx_description
1 polymer ?
#
loop_
_entity_poly.entity_id
_entity_poly.type
_entity_poly.pdbx_seq_one_letter_code
_entity_poly.pdbx_strand_id
1 'polypeptide(L)'
;MKMEEPGQYPYTRGINADPGVWTMGQYGGFGTPAETNQRFRMLLDQGLTGFSVALDLPTQLGLDSDDPLSLGEVGRVGVAIDSLRDIEILMEGIPLEKITQVRTTANSIGYIWAAMFIALAEQREMDPNKFGMFIQNDVLKEYIARGTQIFPAEAGLKLSV
;
A
#
# COMPACT_ATOMS: atom_id res chain seq x y z
N MET A 1 28.17 32.22 6.45
CA MET A 1 27.18 31.20 6.87
C MET A 1 27.87 29.85 6.88
N LYS A 2 27.67 29.04 7.92
CA LYS A 2 28.14 27.65 7.94
C LYS A 2 27.31 26.88 6.90
N MET A 3 27.95 26.16 5.99
CA MET A 3 27.20 25.33 5.04
C MET A 3 26.55 24.18 5.80
N GLU A 4 25.31 23.87 5.43
CA GLU A 4 24.59 22.72 5.97
C GLU A 4 25.13 21.43 5.33
N GLU A 5 25.15 20.36 6.12
CA GLU A 5 25.62 19.04 5.72
C GLU A 5 24.43 18.06 5.66
N PRO A 6 24.40 17.12 4.70
CA PRO A 6 23.39 16.07 4.67
C PRO A 6 23.48 15.18 5.91
N GLY A 7 22.35 14.67 6.38
CA GLY A 7 22.29 13.87 7.62
C GLY A 7 22.37 14.67 8.91
N GLN A 8 22.35 16.00 8.85
CA GLN A 8 22.33 16.87 10.02
C GLN A 8 21.16 17.83 9.97
N TYR A 9 20.53 18.09 11.13
CA TYR A 9 19.48 19.10 11.26
C TYR A 9 19.97 20.45 10.68
N PRO A 10 19.18 21.14 9.85
CA PRO A 10 17.74 20.94 9.57
C PRO A 10 17.42 20.00 8.39
N TYR A 11 18.38 19.22 7.92
CA TYR A 11 18.25 18.22 6.84
C TYR A 11 17.88 18.78 5.45
N THR A 12 18.08 20.08 5.22
CA THR A 12 17.82 20.73 3.92
C THR A 12 18.53 20.03 2.76
N ARG A 13 19.68 19.40 3.02
CA ARG A 13 20.49 18.71 2.01
C ARG A 13 20.28 17.19 1.95
N GLY A 14 19.35 16.67 2.74
CA GLY A 14 19.03 15.23 2.82
C GLY A 14 19.04 14.71 4.25
N ILE A 15 18.19 13.71 4.52
CA ILE A 15 18.04 13.07 5.83
C ILE A 15 19.22 12.14 6.20
N ASN A 16 19.96 11.67 5.20
CA ASN A 16 21.08 10.75 5.36
C ASN A 16 22.38 11.41 4.90
N ALA A 17 23.48 11.20 5.61
CA ALA A 17 24.81 11.66 5.18
C ALA A 17 25.27 10.99 3.88
N ASP A 18 24.93 9.70 3.72
CA ASP A 18 25.07 8.93 2.48
C ASP A 18 23.73 8.24 2.18
N PRO A 19 22.91 8.77 1.26
CA PRO A 19 21.54 8.30 1.05
C PRO A 19 21.43 7.02 0.22
N GLY A 20 22.50 6.55 -0.44
CA GLY A 20 22.41 5.49 -1.44
C GLY A 20 21.46 5.86 -2.61
N VAL A 21 20.95 4.84 -3.31
CA VAL A 21 19.93 5.02 -4.36
C VAL A 21 18.52 4.87 -3.79
N TRP A 22 17.58 5.69 -4.27
CA TRP A 22 16.18 5.57 -3.85
C TRP A 22 15.56 4.27 -4.35
N THR A 23 14.53 3.78 -3.65
CA THR A 23 13.77 2.61 -4.10
C THR A 23 13.06 2.91 -5.42
N MET A 24 13.33 2.11 -6.45
CA MET A 24 12.50 2.10 -7.65
C MET A 24 11.23 1.31 -7.34
N GLY A 25 10.12 2.04 -7.15
CA GLY A 25 8.81 1.46 -6.86
C GLY A 25 7.78 1.97 -7.84
N GLN A 26 6.99 1.05 -8.41
CA GLN A 26 5.87 1.40 -9.30
C GLN A 26 4.56 1.36 -8.54
N TYR A 27 3.71 2.34 -8.79
CA TYR A 27 2.32 2.32 -8.37
C TYR A 27 1.49 1.63 -9.46
N GLY A 28 0.81 0.54 -9.10
CA GLY A 28 0.08 -0.26 -10.08
C GLY A 28 -0.92 -1.21 -9.43
N GLY A 29 -1.85 -1.69 -10.25
CA GLY A 29 -3.00 -2.50 -9.83
C GLY A 29 -4.18 -2.16 -10.71
N PHE A 30 -4.83 -3.18 -11.27
CA PHE A 30 -6.02 -3.03 -12.11
C PHE A 30 -6.72 -4.38 -12.23
N GLY A 31 -8.05 -4.37 -12.28
CA GLY A 31 -8.85 -5.56 -12.47
C GLY A 31 -8.76 -6.50 -11.28
N THR A 32 -8.50 -7.77 -11.55
CA THR A 32 -8.47 -8.84 -10.54
C THR A 32 -7.12 -8.95 -9.83
N PRO A 33 -7.09 -9.57 -8.62
CA PRO A 33 -5.84 -9.91 -7.94
C PRO A 33 -4.85 -10.70 -8.80
N ALA A 34 -5.33 -11.63 -9.61
CA ALA A 34 -4.50 -12.48 -10.47
C ALA A 34 -3.83 -11.69 -11.60
N GLU A 35 -4.56 -10.80 -12.26
CA GLU A 35 -4.01 -9.93 -13.33
C GLU A 35 -2.97 -8.96 -12.76
N THR A 36 -3.27 -8.39 -11.58
CA THR A 36 -2.33 -7.51 -10.90
C THR A 36 -1.08 -8.27 -10.41
N ASN A 37 -1.22 -9.49 -9.88
CA ASN A 37 -0.09 -10.34 -9.51
C ASN A 37 0.83 -10.60 -10.71
N GLN A 38 0.26 -10.99 -11.85
CA GLN A 38 1.03 -11.24 -13.07
C GLN A 38 1.85 -10.01 -13.47
N ARG A 39 1.24 -8.82 -13.37
CA ARG A 39 1.94 -7.55 -13.64
C ARG A 39 3.07 -7.29 -12.66
N PHE A 40 2.86 -7.49 -11.35
CA PHE A 40 3.90 -7.28 -10.36
C PHE A 40 5.07 -8.24 -10.53
N ARG A 41 4.82 -9.53 -10.77
CA ARG A 41 5.87 -10.49 -11.05
C ARG A 41 6.71 -10.08 -12.26
N MET A 42 6.05 -9.67 -13.35
CA MET A 42 6.74 -9.15 -14.53
C MET A 42 7.63 -7.93 -14.21
N LEU A 43 7.17 -7.00 -13.36
CA LEU A 43 7.95 -5.83 -12.97
C LEU A 43 9.13 -6.19 -12.05
N LEU A 44 8.95 -7.12 -11.12
CA LEU A 44 10.02 -7.64 -10.27
C LEU A 44 11.11 -8.30 -11.12
N ASP A 45 10.73 -9.10 -12.12
CA ASP A 45 11.67 -9.73 -13.07
C ASP A 45 12.45 -8.69 -13.91
N GLN A 46 11.88 -7.48 -14.09
CA GLN A 46 12.52 -6.35 -14.75
C GLN A 46 13.39 -5.48 -13.82
N GLY A 47 13.59 -5.91 -12.57
CA GLY A 47 14.48 -5.26 -11.60
C GLY A 47 13.79 -4.28 -10.66
N LEU A 48 12.45 -4.29 -10.59
CA LEU A 48 11.73 -3.55 -9.56
C LEU A 48 12.03 -4.13 -8.18
N THR A 49 12.29 -3.29 -7.17
CA THR A 49 12.66 -3.76 -5.83
C THR A 49 11.52 -3.63 -4.80
N GLY A 50 10.42 -2.97 -5.17
CA GLY A 50 9.19 -2.90 -4.37
C GLY A 50 8.07 -2.25 -5.17
N PHE A 51 6.84 -2.29 -4.67
CA PHE A 51 5.69 -1.74 -5.41
C PHE A 51 4.63 -1.19 -4.46
N SER A 52 3.77 -0.35 -5.03
CA SER A 52 2.60 0.19 -4.35
C SER A 52 1.36 -0.29 -5.06
N VAL A 53 0.47 -0.95 -4.31
CA VAL A 53 -0.78 -1.49 -4.81
C VAL A 53 -1.81 -0.38 -4.94
N ALA A 54 -2.30 -0.19 -6.17
CA ALA A 54 -3.45 0.66 -6.47
C ALA A 54 -4.72 -0.13 -6.22
N LEU A 55 -5.55 0.31 -5.29
CA LEU A 55 -6.84 -0.30 -4.98
C LEU A 55 -7.95 0.38 -5.77
N ASP A 56 -9.00 -0.37 -6.11
CA ASP A 56 -10.17 0.21 -6.75
C ASP A 56 -10.93 1.15 -5.79
N LEU A 57 -11.97 1.83 -6.31
CA LEU A 57 -12.73 2.78 -5.49
C LEU A 57 -13.56 2.08 -4.40
N PRO A 58 -14.28 0.97 -4.66
CA PRO A 58 -14.97 0.20 -3.63
C PRO A 58 -14.09 -0.20 -2.44
N THR A 59 -12.95 -0.85 -2.71
CA THR A 59 -12.01 -1.26 -1.66
C THR A 59 -11.49 -0.03 -0.88
N GLN A 60 -11.16 1.08 -1.55
CA GLN A 60 -10.74 2.31 -0.87
C GLN A 60 -11.81 2.87 0.10
N LEU A 61 -13.09 2.66 -0.22
CA LEU A 61 -14.24 3.08 0.58
C LEU A 61 -14.69 2.02 1.60
N GLY A 62 -14.01 0.88 1.69
CA GLY A 62 -14.36 -0.21 2.60
C GLY A 62 -15.65 -0.93 2.21
N LEU A 63 -15.96 -0.96 0.91
CA LEU A 63 -17.09 -1.69 0.35
C LEU A 63 -16.61 -2.95 -0.33
N ASP A 64 -17.37 -4.04 -0.18
CA ASP A 64 -17.16 -5.27 -0.92
C ASP A 64 -17.62 -5.08 -2.39
N SER A 65 -17.06 -5.90 -3.28
CA SER A 65 -17.36 -5.86 -4.71
C SER A 65 -18.82 -6.12 -5.08
N ASP A 66 -19.60 -6.76 -4.20
CA ASP A 66 -21.04 -7.02 -4.38
C ASP A 66 -21.95 -5.95 -3.73
N ASP A 67 -21.38 -4.93 -3.07
CA ASP A 67 -22.16 -3.80 -2.58
C ASP A 67 -22.82 -3.05 -3.76
N PRO A 68 -24.11 -2.65 -3.64
CA PRO A 68 -24.80 -1.92 -4.69
C PRO A 68 -24.09 -0.62 -5.15
N LEU A 69 -23.33 0.03 -4.27
CA LEU A 69 -22.55 1.23 -4.59
C LEU A 69 -21.25 0.92 -5.34
N SER A 70 -20.81 -0.33 -5.36
CA SER A 70 -19.61 -0.79 -6.07
C SER A 70 -19.83 -0.97 -7.57
N LEU A 71 -21.10 -1.03 -8.01
CA LEU A 71 -21.47 -1.32 -9.39
C LEU A 71 -20.79 -0.37 -10.40
N GLY A 72 -19.97 -0.93 -11.28
CA GLY A 72 -19.27 -0.18 -12.33
C GLY A 72 -17.92 0.42 -11.92
N GLU A 73 -17.50 0.23 -10.67
CA GLU A 73 -16.23 0.71 -10.14
C GLU A 73 -15.27 -0.41 -9.70
N VAL A 74 -15.77 -1.64 -9.53
CA VAL A 74 -14.96 -2.84 -9.19
C VAL A 74 -13.84 -3.05 -10.21
N GLY A 75 -12.59 -3.07 -9.74
CA GLY A 75 -11.40 -3.31 -10.54
C GLY A 75 -11.06 -2.22 -11.57
N ARG A 76 -11.79 -1.10 -11.60
CA ARG A 76 -11.72 -0.12 -12.69
C ARG A 76 -10.56 0.86 -12.59
N VAL A 77 -10.19 1.26 -11.38
CA VAL A 77 -9.11 2.24 -11.12
C VAL A 77 -7.98 1.68 -10.27
N GLY A 78 -8.07 0.38 -9.95
CA GLY A 78 -7.14 -0.35 -9.11
C GLY A 78 -7.56 -1.81 -9.05
N VAL A 79 -6.87 -2.61 -8.25
CA VAL A 79 -7.24 -3.99 -7.98
C VAL A 79 -8.37 -4.05 -6.95
N ALA A 80 -9.36 -4.92 -7.19
CA ALA A 80 -10.41 -5.22 -6.22
C ALA A 80 -9.89 -6.17 -5.14
N ILE A 81 -10.12 -5.83 -3.86
CA ILE A 81 -9.77 -6.64 -2.70
C ILE A 81 -10.94 -6.64 -1.73
N ASP A 82 -11.57 -7.79 -1.54
CA ASP A 82 -12.70 -7.95 -0.61
C ASP A 82 -12.25 -8.74 0.64
N SER A 83 -11.25 -9.61 0.49
CA SER A 83 -10.89 -10.61 1.50
C SER A 83 -9.39 -10.93 1.57
N LEU A 84 -9.00 -11.70 2.59
CA LEU A 84 -7.65 -12.28 2.67
C LEU A 84 -7.33 -13.14 1.43
N ARG A 85 -8.32 -13.82 0.85
CA ARG A 85 -8.14 -14.66 -0.33
C ARG A 85 -7.62 -13.85 -1.52
N ASP A 86 -8.06 -12.61 -1.66
CA ASP A 86 -7.61 -11.73 -2.74
C ASP A 86 -6.16 -11.31 -2.53
N ILE A 87 -5.76 -11.05 -1.28
CA ILE A 87 -4.36 -10.77 -0.91
C ILE A 87 -3.45 -11.99 -1.14
N GLU A 88 -3.93 -13.20 -0.85
CA GLU A 88 -3.20 -14.44 -1.15
C GLU A 88 -2.89 -14.56 -2.64
N ILE A 89 -3.90 -14.36 -3.49
CA ILE A 89 -3.78 -14.41 -4.95
C ILE A 89 -2.87 -13.28 -5.44
N LEU A 90 -3.08 -12.05 -4.93
CA LEU A 90 -2.28 -10.88 -5.29
C LEU A 90 -0.79 -11.10 -5.01
N MET A 91 -0.46 -11.79 -3.91
CA MET A 91 0.91 -12.04 -3.47
C MET A 91 1.44 -13.43 -3.87
N GLU A 92 0.71 -14.22 -4.66
CA GLU A 92 1.11 -15.57 -5.03
C GLU A 92 2.46 -15.57 -5.79
N GLY A 93 3.42 -16.38 -5.33
CA GLY A 93 4.75 -16.48 -5.93
C GLY A 93 5.64 -15.24 -5.76
N ILE A 94 5.22 -14.21 -5.01
CA ILE A 94 6.05 -13.05 -4.68
C ILE A 94 6.80 -13.33 -3.36
N PRO A 95 8.15 -13.31 -3.34
CA PRO A 95 8.96 -13.50 -2.14
C PRO A 95 9.01 -12.21 -1.31
N LEU A 96 8.10 -12.07 -0.34
CA LEU A 96 7.92 -10.84 0.45
C LEU A 96 9.18 -10.42 1.21
N GLU A 97 9.99 -11.38 1.66
CA GLU A 97 11.25 -11.15 2.39
C GLU A 97 12.40 -10.62 1.51
N LYS A 98 12.23 -10.65 0.18
CA LYS A 98 13.25 -10.19 -0.79
C LYS A 98 12.91 -8.84 -1.42
N ILE A 99 11.68 -8.37 -1.28
CA ILE A 99 11.27 -7.05 -1.77
C ILE A 99 11.47 -6.01 -0.66
N THR A 100 11.90 -4.82 -1.05
CA THR A 100 12.16 -3.72 -0.12
C THR A 100 10.89 -3.29 0.60
N GLN A 101 9.77 -3.23 -0.12
CA GLN A 101 8.47 -2.90 0.46
C GLN A 101 7.28 -3.20 -0.45
N VAL A 102 6.15 -3.53 0.18
CA VAL A 102 4.81 -3.44 -0.38
C VAL A 102 4.11 -2.24 0.25
N ARG A 103 3.53 -1.38 -0.58
CA ARG A 103 2.73 -0.24 -0.12
C ARG A 103 1.29 -0.33 -0.57
N THR A 104 0.40 0.38 0.11
CA THR A 104 -0.93 0.73 -0.41
C THR A 104 -1.14 2.24 -0.33
N THR A 105 -1.89 2.80 -1.28
CA THR A 105 -2.31 4.22 -1.29
C THR A 105 -3.76 4.40 -0.90
N ALA A 106 -4.23 3.59 0.04
CA ALA A 106 -5.54 3.74 0.68
C ALA A 106 -5.37 4.13 2.15
N ASN A 107 -6.35 4.87 2.67
CA ASN A 107 -6.20 5.62 3.91
C ASN A 107 -7.18 5.14 4.96
N SER A 108 -8.48 5.28 4.70
CA SER A 108 -9.51 4.87 5.66
C SER A 108 -9.57 3.36 5.91
N ILE A 109 -9.00 2.54 5.02
CA ILE A 109 -8.90 1.08 5.18
C ILE A 109 -7.49 0.61 5.55
N GLY A 110 -6.54 1.52 5.86
CA GLY A 110 -5.13 1.17 6.09
C GLY A 110 -4.93 0.06 7.14
N TYR A 111 -5.68 0.11 8.23
CA TYR A 111 -5.63 -0.92 9.28
C TYR A 111 -6.17 -2.29 8.81
N ILE A 112 -7.15 -2.33 7.91
CA ILE A 112 -7.67 -3.58 7.32
C ILE A 112 -6.60 -4.20 6.43
N TRP A 113 -5.97 -3.39 5.57
CA TRP A 113 -4.85 -3.84 4.73
C TRP A 113 -3.71 -4.42 5.57
N ALA A 114 -3.31 -3.72 6.64
CA ALA A 114 -2.29 -4.19 7.55
C ALA A 114 -2.67 -5.54 8.20
N ALA A 115 -3.91 -5.68 8.66
CA ALA A 115 -4.40 -6.92 9.24
C ALA A 115 -4.36 -8.08 8.23
N MET A 116 -4.77 -7.86 6.98
CA MET A 116 -4.71 -8.89 5.93
C MET A 116 -3.27 -9.32 5.61
N PHE A 117 -2.32 -8.38 5.57
CA PHE A 117 -0.90 -8.71 5.34
C PHE A 117 -0.25 -9.44 6.52
N ILE A 118 -0.64 -9.12 7.76
CA ILE A 118 -0.20 -9.86 8.94
C ILE A 118 -0.77 -11.29 8.89
N ALA A 119 -2.06 -11.45 8.58
CA ALA A 119 -2.67 -12.78 8.43
C ALA A 119 -2.00 -13.59 7.30
N LEU A 120 -1.66 -12.96 6.17
CA LEU A 120 -0.89 -13.60 5.11
C LEU A 120 0.48 -14.07 5.60
N ALA A 121 1.18 -13.26 6.40
CA ALA A 121 2.47 -13.60 6.97
C ALA A 121 2.36 -14.81 7.90
N GLU A 122 1.38 -14.81 8.81
CA GLU A 122 1.11 -15.94 9.72
C GLU A 122 0.83 -17.23 8.94
N GLN A 123 0.01 -17.16 7.89
CA GLN A 123 -0.31 -18.31 7.04
C GLN A 123 0.90 -18.83 6.24
N ARG A 124 1.85 -17.96 5.91
CA ARG A 124 3.12 -18.33 5.27
C ARG A 124 4.22 -18.69 6.27
N GLU A 125 3.90 -18.75 7.57
CA GLU A 125 4.87 -18.96 8.66
C GLU A 125 6.04 -17.96 8.62
N MET A 126 5.75 -16.72 8.21
CA MET A 126 6.70 -15.61 8.08
C MET A 126 6.59 -14.67 9.28
N ASP A 127 7.74 -14.20 9.75
CA ASP A 127 7.79 -13.12 10.75
C ASP A 127 7.39 -11.78 10.07
N PRO A 128 6.32 -11.10 10.54
CA PRO A 128 5.87 -9.84 9.97
C PRO A 128 6.91 -8.71 10.05
N ASN A 129 7.95 -8.87 10.87
CA ASN A 129 9.06 -7.92 10.96
C ASN A 129 10.14 -8.12 9.87
N LYS A 130 10.00 -9.13 9.00
CA LYS A 130 10.99 -9.46 7.95
C LYS A 130 10.67 -8.93 6.57
N PHE A 131 9.55 -8.25 6.37
CA PHE A 131 9.22 -7.59 5.11
C PHE A 131 8.71 -6.16 5.35
N GLY A 132 8.96 -5.28 4.39
CA GLY A 132 8.49 -3.91 4.46
C GLY A 132 7.02 -3.81 4.08
N MET A 133 6.15 -3.43 5.01
CA MET A 133 4.76 -3.06 4.71
C MET A 133 4.54 -1.59 5.07
N PHE A 134 4.00 -0.81 4.13
CA PHE A 134 3.67 0.59 4.35
C PHE A 134 2.22 0.86 3.96
N ILE A 135 1.44 1.31 4.92
CA ILE A 135 0.10 1.86 4.68
C ILE A 135 0.22 3.38 4.55
N GLN A 136 -0.55 3.99 3.64
CA GLN A 136 -0.52 5.45 3.53
C GLN A 136 -1.08 6.11 4.79
N ASN A 137 -2.25 5.65 5.25
CA ASN A 137 -2.86 6.00 6.54
C ASN A 137 -2.90 7.50 6.88
N ASP A 138 -2.91 8.37 5.87
CA ASP A 138 -3.05 9.81 6.04
C ASP A 138 -4.53 10.14 5.81
N VAL A 139 -5.32 10.00 6.87
CA VAL A 139 -6.77 10.19 6.82
C VAL A 139 -7.14 11.67 6.74
N LEU A 140 -6.32 12.57 7.26
CA LEU A 140 -6.64 14.01 7.27
C LEU A 140 -6.68 14.59 5.86
N LYS A 141 -5.78 14.15 4.97
CA LYS A 141 -5.82 14.60 3.57
C LYS A 141 -7.09 14.15 2.81
N GLU A 142 -7.80 13.12 3.31
CA GLU A 142 -9.03 12.64 2.69
C GLU A 142 -10.10 13.72 2.70
N TYR A 143 -10.29 14.36 3.84
CA TYR A 143 -11.31 15.40 4.02
C TYR A 143 -11.05 16.69 3.23
N ILE A 144 -9.79 17.00 2.94
CA ILE A 144 -9.43 18.27 2.28
C ILE A 144 -9.24 18.16 0.77
N ALA A 145 -8.92 16.97 0.24
CA ALA A 145 -8.50 16.84 -1.16
C ALA A 145 -8.83 15.52 -1.85
N ARG A 146 -8.81 14.38 -1.14
CA ARG A 146 -8.86 13.05 -1.79
C ARG A 146 -10.27 12.44 -1.81
N GLY A 147 -11.06 12.63 -0.76
CA GLY A 147 -12.48 12.28 -0.75
C GLY A 147 -12.83 10.81 -0.49
N THR A 148 -11.90 9.95 -0.07
CA THR A 148 -12.18 8.53 0.25
C THR A 148 -12.27 8.26 1.75
N GLN A 149 -12.70 9.25 2.54
CA GLN A 149 -12.97 9.08 3.96
C GLN A 149 -14.20 8.18 4.21
N ILE A 150 -14.12 7.30 5.21
CA ILE A 150 -15.25 6.45 5.65
C ILE A 150 -15.93 7.04 6.89
N PHE A 151 -15.13 7.47 7.88
CA PHE A 151 -15.63 7.95 9.17
C PHE A 151 -15.61 9.48 9.26
N PRO A 152 -16.34 10.09 10.21
CA PRO A 152 -16.10 11.47 10.62
C PRO A 152 -14.64 11.69 11.04
N ALA A 153 -14.14 12.91 10.87
CA ALA A 153 -12.71 13.23 11.04
C ALA A 153 -12.10 12.78 12.37
N GLU A 154 -12.80 12.96 13.49
CA GLU A 154 -12.32 12.55 14.81
C GLU A 154 -12.14 11.02 14.92
N ALA A 155 -13.11 10.26 14.43
CA ALA A 155 -13.06 8.80 14.43
C ALA A 155 -12.00 8.28 13.45
N GLY A 156 -11.89 8.89 12.26
CA GLY A 156 -10.85 8.57 11.30
C GLY A 156 -9.46 8.79 11.88
N LEU A 157 -9.22 9.94 12.53
CA LEU A 157 -7.94 10.25 13.16
C LEU A 157 -7.60 9.27 14.29
N LYS A 158 -8.59 8.89 15.11
CA LYS A 158 -8.40 7.90 16.19
C LYS A 158 -7.94 6.54 15.67
N LEU A 159 -8.35 6.15 14.46
CA LEU A 159 -7.96 4.88 13.85
C LEU A 159 -6.60 4.96 13.11
N SER A 160 -6.13 6.17 12.78
CA SER A 160 -4.89 6.36 12.04
C SER A 160 -3.64 6.46 12.94
N VAL A 161 -3.82 6.57 14.27
CA VAL A 161 -2.75 6.77 15.28
C VAL A 161 -2.37 5.51 16.03
#